data_AF-A0A1Y4WAV7-F1
#
_entry.id   AF-A0A1Y4WAV7-F1
#
_cell.length_a   1.000
_cell.length_b   1.000
_cell.length_c   1.000
_cell.angle_alpha   90.00
_cell.angle_beta   90.00
_cell.angle_gamma   90.00
#
_symmetry.space_group_name_H-M   'P 1'
#
loop_
_entity.id
_entity.type
_entity.pdbx_description
1 polymer ?
#
loop_
_entity_poly.entity_id
_entity_poly.type
_entity_poly.pdbx_seq_one_letter_code
_entity_poly.pdbx_strand_id
1 'polypeptide(L)' 'MAIQQAHVIDELLKHLHASIEDTLAFGDAKIDIPMLEYCHVGVAMGSGGEEIKAMK' A
#
# COMPACT_ATOMS: atom_id res chain seq x y z
N MET A 1 -5.66 -19.17 1.78
CA MET A 1 -4.49 -18.31 2.11
C MET A 1 -4.74 -16.95 1.49
N ALA A 2 -4.82 -15.89 2.28
CA ALA A 2 -4.93 -14.53 1.76
C ALA A 2 -3.51 -14.02 1.49
N ILE A 3 -3.24 -13.54 0.28
CA ILE A 3 -1.99 -12.87 -0.08
C ILE A 3 -2.17 -11.39 0.29
N GLN A 4 -1.24 -10.84 1.08
CA GLN A 4 -1.26 -9.42 1.42
C GLN A 4 -0.69 -8.60 0.26
N GLN A 5 -1.34 -7.48 -0.08
CA GLN A 5 -0.92 -6.60 -1.18
C GLN A 5 0.55 -6.14 -1.03
N ALA A 6 0.98 -5.79 0.19
CA ALA A 6 2.37 -5.41 0.47
C ALA A 6 3.40 -6.48 0.05
N HIS A 7 3.07 -7.77 0.22
CA HIS A 7 3.95 -8.86 -0.21
C HIS A 7 4.09 -8.93 -1.74
N VAL A 8 3.01 -8.64 -2.47
CA VAL A 8 3.04 -8.60 -3.93
C VAL A 8 3.93 -7.46 -4.42
N ILE A 9 3.88 -6.30 -3.75
CA ILE A 9 4.72 -5.15 -4.11
C ILE A 9 6.20 -5.46 -3.85
N ASP A 10 6.54 -6.09 -2.72
CA ASP A 10 7.90 -6.50 -2.41
C ASP A 10 8.50 -7.42 -3.49
N GLU A 11 7.72 -8.41 -3.95
CA GLU A 11 8.16 -9.30 -5.02
C GLU A 11 8.26 -8.58 -6.37
N LEU A 12 7.35 -7.65 -6.65
CA LEU A 12 7.37 -6.86 -7.88
C LEU A 12 8.60 -5.93 -7.94
N LEU A 13 8.95 -5.27 -6.84
CA LEU A 13 10.14 -4.42 -6.76
C LEU A 13 11.42 -5.20 -7.00
N LYS A 14 11.53 -6.40 -6.41
CA LYS A 14 12.65 -7.32 -6.66
C LYS A 14 12.75 -7.71 -8.13
N HIS A 15 11.62 -8.04 -8.75
CA HIS A 15 11.58 -8.43 -10.16
C HIS A 15 11.95 -7.28 -11.10
N LEU A 16 11.51 -6.07 -10.79
CA LEU A 16 11.77 -4.86 -11.59
C LEU A 16 13.13 -4.21 -11.29
N HIS A 17 13.85 -4.69 -10.27
CA HIS A 17 15.06 -4.03 -9.73
C HIS A 17 14.82 -2.54 -9.38
N ALA A 18 13.64 -2.24 -8.82
CA ALA A 18 13.21 -0.88 -8.46
C ALA A 18 13.30 -0.63 -6.95
N SER A 19 13.35 0.63 -6.55
CA SER A 19 13.38 1.03 -5.14
C SER A 19 11.97 1.17 -4.57
N ILE A 20 11.84 0.96 -3.25
CA ILE A 20 10.61 1.32 -2.54
C ILE A 20 10.33 2.82 -2.65
N GLU A 21 11.36 3.66 -2.75
CA GLU A 21 11.25 5.12 -2.91
C GLU A 21 10.45 5.52 -4.15
N ASP A 22 10.40 4.66 -5.17
CA ASP A 22 9.67 4.88 -6.42
C ASP A 22 8.19 4.45 -6.34
N THR A 23 7.69 4.08 -5.15
CA THR A 23 6.34 3.54 -4.99
C THR A 23 5.31 4.56 -4.48
N LEU A 24 4.15 4.53 -5.12
CA LEU A 24 2.97 5.30 -4.76
C LEU A 24 1.76 4.36 -4.72
N ALA A 25 1.08 4.29 -3.58
CA ALA A 25 -0.12 3.47 -3.40
C ALA A 25 -1.35 4.34 -3.08
N PHE A 26 -2.51 3.90 -3.58
CA PHE A 26 -3.81 4.52 -3.34
C PHE A 26 -4.78 3.44 -2.86
N GLY A 27 -5.58 3.73 -1.84
CA GLY A 27 -6.52 2.77 -1.29
C GLY A 27 -7.67 3.44 -0.55
N ASP A 28 -8.77 2.71 -0.37
CA ASP A 28 -9.95 3.21 0.33
C ASP A 28 -10.60 2.17 1.26
N ALA A 29 -10.09 0.93 1.26
CA ALA A 29 -10.54 -0.13 2.13
C ALA A 29 -9.55 -0.43 3.26
N LYS A 30 -10.06 -0.94 4.39
CA LYS A 30 -9.23 -1.40 5.52
C LYS A 30 -8.09 -2.33 5.10
N ILE A 31 -8.35 -3.21 4.13
CA ILE A 31 -7.38 -4.20 3.66
C ILE A 31 -6.17 -3.57 2.95
N ASP A 32 -6.30 -2.32 2.48
CA ASP A 32 -5.24 -1.58 1.80
C ASP A 32 -4.25 -0.93 2.78
N ILE A 33 -4.58 -0.83 4.08
CA ILE A 33 -3.73 -0.17 5.09
C ILE A 33 -2.28 -0.70 5.06
N PRO A 34 -2.02 -2.02 5.09
CA PRO A 34 -0.64 -2.52 5.05
C PRO A 34 0.10 -2.19 3.75
N MET A 35 -0.63 -2.05 2.63
CA MET A 35 -0.05 -1.64 1.35
C MET A 35 0.36 -0.16 1.40
N LEU A 36 -0.53 0.69 1.92
CA LEU A 36 -0.31 2.12 2.05
C LEU A 36 0.83 2.45 3.03
N GLU A 37 1.01 1.67 4.10
CA GLU A 37 2.15 1.81 5.03
C GLU A 37 3.46 1.28 4.46
N TYR A 38 3.41 0.33 3.50
CA TYR A 38 4.59 -0.28 2.90
C TYR A 38 5.22 0.62 1.82
N CYS A 39 4.40 1.21 0.95
CA CYS A 39 4.89 2.09 -0.11
C CYS A 39 5.49 3.39 0.43
N HIS A 40 6.39 4.00 -0.33
CA HIS A 40 7.04 5.26 0.06
C HIS A 40 6.03 6.40 0.22
N VAL A 41 5.03 6.45 -0.66
CA VAL A 41 3.87 7.33 -0.49
C VAL A 41 2.59 6.50 -0.53
N GLY A 42 1.84 6.51 0.56
CA GLY A 42 0.49 5.95 0.65
C GLY A 42 -0.57 7.05 0.71
N VAL A 43 -1.62 6.94 -0.11
CA VAL A 43 -2.74 7.87 -0.16
C VAL A 43 -4.04 7.17 0.21
N ALA A 44 -4.60 7.52 1.37
CA ALA A 44 -5.96 7.16 1.73
C ALA A 44 -6.96 8.05 0.97
N MET A 45 -7.78 7.44 0.13
CA MET A 45 -8.72 8.17 -0.72
C MET A 45 -9.88 8.74 0.10
N GLY A 46 -10.49 9.82 -0.42
CA GLY A 46 -11.63 10.48 0.24
C GLY A 46 -12.85 9.58 0.45
N SER A 47 -13.01 8.53 -0.38
CA SER A 47 -14.04 7.48 -0.24
C SER A 47 -13.80 6.53 0.93
N GLY A 48 -12.60 6.53 1.51
CA GLY A 48 -12.22 5.58 2.53
C GLY A 48 -12.95 5.72 3.85
N GLY A 49 -13.10 4.61 4.58
CA GLY A 49 -13.67 4.58 5.92
C GLY A 49 -12.80 5.29 6.96
N GLU A 50 -13.29 5.39 8.20
CA GLU A 50 -12.54 6.07 9.28
C GLU A 50 -11.17 5.41 9.56
N GLU A 51 -11.10 4.08 9.48
CA GLU A 51 -9.89 3.33 9.80
C GLU A 51 -8.71 3.66 8.88
N ILE A 52 -8.95 3.78 7.56
CA ILE A 52 -7.88 4.10 6.59
C ILE A 52 -7.52 5.59 6.61
N LYS A 53 -8.48 6.46 6.98
CA LYS A 53 -8.23 7.89 7.17
C LYS A 53 -7.47 8.22 8.45
N ALA A 54 -7.47 7.30 9.42
CA ALA A 54 -6.74 7.43 10.67
C ALA A 54 -5.28 6.95 10.60
N MET A 55 -4.83 6.52 9.41
CA MET A 55 -3.43 6.20 9.14
C MET A 55 -2.53 7.42 9.38
N LYS A 56 -1.30 7.19 9.86
CA LYS A 56 -0.34 8.25 10.19
C LYS A 56 0.65 8.51 9.07
#